data_AF-A0A972Z4T9-F1
#
_entry.id   AF-A0A972Z4T9-F1
#
_cell.length_a   1.000
_cell.length_b   1.000
_cell.length_c   1.000
_cell.angle_alpha   90.00
_cell.angle_beta   90.00
_cell.angle_gamma   90.00
#
_symmetry.space_group_name_H-M   'P 1'
#
loop_
_entity.id
_entity.type
_entity.pdbx_description
1 polymer ?
#
loop_
_entity_poly.entity_id
_entity_poly.type
_entity_poly.pdbx_seq_one_letter_code
_entity_poly.pdbx_strand_id
1 'polypeptide(L)'
;MERLKKDYYLCAAAEGKSPKTIDIVLSSVTYLENFLVDFGASTEVHRITTQEIRAFILYLRQQPCFAHHPWTPPQDRGLSGHTINTYLRSIRAFFSWLVAEGFLEETPFDRVKLPRAPKKVIPTFSTGQIQQLLAVIDTTSAQGYRDYVIILTFLDT
;
A
#
# COMPACT_ATOMS: atom_id res chain seq x y z
N MET A 1 -0.98 -7.53 19.88
CA MET A 1 -0.93 -6.31 19.05
C MET A 1 -2.22 -5.48 19.07
N GLU A 2 -3.39 -6.07 19.37
CA GLU A 2 -4.70 -5.39 19.27
C GLU A 2 -4.84 -4.06 20.03
N ARG A 3 -4.41 -3.99 21.30
CA ARG A 3 -4.45 -2.74 22.08
C ARG A 3 -3.63 -1.63 21.41
N LEU A 4 -2.40 -1.94 20.98
CA LEU A 4 -1.50 -0.98 20.34
C LEU A 4 -2.05 -0.45 19.01
N LYS A 5 -2.81 -1.28 18.26
CA LYS A 5 -3.51 -0.83 17.05
C LYS A 5 -4.60 0.19 17.36
N LYS A 6 -5.34 0.02 18.46
CA LYS A 6 -6.34 1.00 18.93
C LYS A 6 -5.67 2.29 19.38
N ASP A 7 -4.59 2.19 20.14
CA ASP A 7 -3.83 3.35 20.60
C ASP A 7 -3.24 4.14 19.41
N TYR A 8 -2.67 3.44 18.41
CA TYR A 8 -2.21 4.05 17.17
C TYR A 8 -3.33 4.78 16.42
N TYR A 9 -4.52 4.17 16.33
CA TYR A 9 -5.68 4.80 15.69
C TYR A 9 -5.99 6.15 16.36
N LEU A 10 -6.05 6.17 17.69
CA LEU A 10 -6.37 7.39 18.46
C LEU A 10 -5.33 8.49 18.22
N CYS A 11 -4.03 8.17 18.32
CA CYS A 11 -2.96 9.13 18.08
C CYS A 11 -3.00 9.65 16.63
N ALA A 12 -3.07 8.73 15.66
CA ALA A 12 -3.06 9.09 14.25
C ALA A 12 -4.28 9.95 13.84
N ALA A 13 -5.45 9.65 14.39
CA ALA A 13 -6.66 10.45 14.16
C ALA A 13 -6.55 11.84 14.80
N ALA A 14 -6.01 11.93 16.02
CA ALA A 14 -5.79 13.20 16.70
C ALA A 14 -4.78 14.10 15.97
N GLU A 15 -3.78 13.50 15.32
CA GLU A 15 -2.80 14.18 14.45
C GLU A 15 -3.39 14.64 13.09
N GLY A 16 -4.66 14.33 12.81
CA GLY A 16 -5.32 14.72 11.56
C GLY A 16 -4.94 13.85 10.35
N LYS A 17 -4.40 12.65 10.55
CA LYS A 17 -4.16 11.72 9.44
C LYS A 17 -5.50 11.27 8.84
N SER A 18 -5.53 11.17 7.51
CA SER A 18 -6.75 10.72 6.82
C SER A 18 -7.14 9.30 7.25
N PRO A 19 -8.44 8.96 7.31
CA PRO A 19 -8.88 7.61 7.66
C PRO A 19 -8.23 6.55 6.78
N LYS A 20 -8.10 6.84 5.47
CA LYS A 20 -7.45 5.93 4.51
C LYS A 20 -5.99 5.65 4.85
N THR A 21 -5.26 6.65 5.32
CA THR A 21 -3.86 6.49 5.77
C THR A 21 -3.78 5.57 6.99
N ILE A 22 -4.66 5.78 7.96
CA ILE A 22 -4.74 4.97 9.18
C ILE A 22 -5.08 3.52 8.82
N ASP A 23 -6.08 3.31 7.98
CA ASP A 23 -6.53 1.99 7.51
C ASP A 23 -5.41 1.22 6.82
N ILE A 24 -4.62 1.88 5.95
CA ILE A 24 -3.49 1.24 5.27
C ILE A 24 -2.44 0.77 6.29
N VAL A 25 -2.16 1.57 7.33
CA VAL A 25 -1.25 1.16 8.40
C VAL A 25 -1.79 -0.02 9.19
N LEU A 26 -3.02 0.07 9.70
CA LEU A 26 -3.62 -0.97 10.52
C LEU A 26 -3.83 -2.29 9.77
N SER A 27 -4.24 -2.23 8.49
CA SER A 27 -4.37 -3.41 7.64
C SER A 27 -3.02 -4.06 7.34
N SER A 28 -1.97 -3.26 7.12
CA SER A 28 -0.61 -3.78 6.92
C SER A 28 -0.05 -4.44 8.19
N VAL A 29 -0.31 -3.85 9.36
CA VAL A 29 0.09 -4.40 10.66
C VAL A 29 -0.67 -5.69 10.96
N THR A 30 -1.97 -5.74 10.65
CA THR A 30 -2.78 -6.97 10.77
C THR A 30 -2.27 -8.06 9.83
N TYR A 31 -1.82 -7.71 8.61
CA TYR A 31 -1.26 -8.70 7.69
C TYR A 31 0.04 -9.31 8.23
N LEU A 32 0.91 -8.49 8.84
CA LEU A 32 2.08 -8.99 9.54
C LEU A 32 1.70 -9.87 10.74
N GLU A 33 0.73 -9.45 11.56
CA GLU A 33 0.24 -10.21 12.72
C GLU A 33 -0.25 -11.60 12.31
N ASN A 34 -1.07 -11.69 11.25
CA ASN A 34 -1.56 -12.95 10.72
C ASN A 34 -0.41 -13.85 10.23
N PHE A 35 0.55 -13.27 9.49
CA PHE A 35 1.74 -14.01 9.08
C PHE A 35 2.53 -14.55 10.28
N LEU A 36 2.72 -13.77 11.35
CA LEU A 36 3.45 -14.24 12.53
C LEU A 36 2.72 -15.41 13.20
N VAL A 37 1.39 -15.33 13.31
CA VAL A 37 0.56 -16.43 13.84
C VAL A 37 0.70 -17.69 12.99
N ASP A 38 0.55 -17.56 11.67
CA ASP A 38 0.60 -18.69 10.73
C ASP A 38 1.96 -19.42 10.75
N PHE A 39 3.04 -18.69 11.03
CA PHE A 39 4.40 -19.22 11.10
C PHE A 39 4.85 -19.55 12.52
N GLY A 40 3.96 -19.50 13.52
CA GLY A 40 4.25 -19.85 14.91
C GLY A 40 5.20 -18.88 15.63
N ALA A 41 5.34 -17.65 15.12
CA ALA A 41 6.12 -16.59 15.73
C ALA A 41 5.28 -15.77 16.73
N SER A 42 5.95 -15.05 17.63
CA SER A 42 5.26 -14.19 18.61
C SER A 42 4.71 -12.92 17.95
N THR A 43 3.50 -12.52 18.36
CA THR A 43 2.88 -11.23 18.01
C THR A 43 3.14 -10.13 19.05
N GLU A 44 3.99 -10.41 20.03
CA GLU A 44 4.46 -9.42 21.00
C GLU A 44 5.50 -8.52 20.34
N VAL A 45 5.23 -7.20 20.30
CA VAL A 45 6.05 -6.25 19.52
C VAL A 45 7.53 -6.21 19.91
N HIS A 46 7.86 -6.51 21.17
CA HIS A 46 9.24 -6.56 21.67
C HIS A 46 9.99 -7.84 21.26
N ARG A 47 9.29 -8.87 20.78
CA ARG A 47 9.88 -10.12 20.27
C ARG A 47 10.01 -10.12 18.75
N ILE A 48 9.42 -9.15 18.06
CA ILE A 48 9.51 -9.03 16.61
C ILE A 48 10.85 -8.38 16.26
N THR A 49 11.74 -9.13 15.65
CA THR A 49 13.07 -8.69 15.26
C THR A 49 13.16 -8.44 13.76
N THR A 50 14.33 -7.98 13.31
CA THR A 50 14.66 -7.89 11.88
C THR A 50 14.48 -9.23 11.13
N GLN A 51 14.61 -10.38 11.81
CA GLN A 51 14.46 -11.69 11.19
C GLN A 51 13.01 -11.95 10.74
N GLU A 52 12.04 -11.66 11.60
CA GLU A 52 10.61 -11.79 11.29
C GLU A 52 10.22 -10.84 10.14
N ILE A 53 10.74 -9.62 10.13
CA ILE A 53 10.48 -8.67 9.03
C ILE A 53 11.07 -9.21 7.71
N ARG A 54 12.26 -9.80 7.71
CA ARG A 54 12.85 -10.41 6.50
C ARG A 54 12.07 -11.62 6.04
N ALA A 55 11.62 -12.47 6.97
CA ALA A 55 10.76 -13.61 6.67
C ALA A 55 9.44 -13.13 6.03
N PHE A 56 8.84 -12.07 6.57
CA PHE A 56 7.64 -11.47 6.01
C PHE A 56 7.86 -10.90 4.60
N ILE A 57 9.01 -10.26 4.33
CA ILE A 57 9.35 -9.80 2.97
C ILE A 57 9.43 -10.97 1.99
N LEU A 58 10.04 -12.10 2.39
CA LEU A 58 10.11 -13.30 1.56
C LEU A 58 8.74 -13.93 1.34
N TYR A 59 7.89 -13.93 2.35
CA TYR A 59 6.50 -14.38 2.26
C TYR A 59 5.72 -13.53 1.26
N LEU A 60 5.75 -12.20 1.37
CA LEU A 60 5.06 -11.28 0.45
C LEU A 60 5.47 -11.46 -1.01
N ARG A 61 6.74 -11.79 -1.29
CA ARG A 61 7.23 -12.04 -2.65
C ARG A 61 6.63 -13.30 -3.30
N GLN A 62 6.18 -14.24 -2.48
CA GLN A 62 5.59 -15.51 -2.93
C GLN A 62 4.06 -15.44 -3.01
N GLN A 63 3.45 -14.39 -2.48
CA GLN A 63 1.99 -14.27 -2.47
C GLN A 63 1.45 -13.91 -3.86
N PRO A 64 0.41 -14.63 -4.34
CA PRO A 64 -0.31 -14.24 -5.54
C PRO A 64 -1.00 -12.90 -5.28
N CYS A 65 -1.07 -12.05 -6.30
CA CYS A 65 -1.84 -10.83 -6.16
C CYS A 65 -3.33 -11.18 -5.98
N PHE A 66 -4.01 -10.39 -5.15
CA PHE A 66 -5.41 -10.61 -4.77
C PHE A 66 -5.69 -11.90 -3.98
N ALA A 67 -4.66 -12.55 -3.39
CA ALA A 67 -4.81 -13.74 -2.55
C ALA A 67 -5.96 -13.66 -1.52
N HIS A 68 -6.16 -12.48 -0.93
CA HIS A 68 -7.15 -12.22 0.11
C HIS A 68 -8.16 -11.14 -0.31
N HIS A 69 -8.38 -10.92 -1.61
CA HIS A 69 -9.34 -9.92 -2.08
C HIS A 69 -10.77 -10.50 -2.06
N PRO A 70 -11.78 -9.80 -1.51
CA PRO A 70 -13.13 -10.36 -1.36
C PRO A 70 -13.83 -10.72 -2.67
N TRP A 71 -13.55 -9.96 -3.74
CA TRP A 71 -14.31 -10.02 -5.00
C TRP A 71 -13.45 -10.32 -6.23
N THR A 72 -12.14 -10.51 -6.05
CA THR A 72 -11.21 -10.68 -7.17
C THR A 72 -10.41 -11.94 -6.88
N PRO A 73 -10.50 -12.97 -7.74
CA PRO A 73 -9.77 -14.19 -7.51
C PRO A 73 -8.25 -13.92 -7.52
N PRO A 74 -7.47 -14.72 -6.78
CA PRO A 74 -6.02 -14.68 -6.86
C PRO A 74 -5.57 -14.87 -8.30
N GLN A 75 -4.53 -14.15 -8.71
CA GLN A 75 -3.92 -14.31 -10.04
C GLN A 75 -2.54 -14.94 -9.89
N ASP A 76 -2.09 -15.65 -10.93
CA ASP A 76 -0.80 -16.35 -10.95
C ASP A 76 0.40 -15.40 -10.78
N ARG A 77 0.23 -14.11 -11.07
CA ARG A 77 1.25 -13.10 -10.84
C ARG A 77 1.36 -12.76 -9.35
N GLY A 78 2.59 -12.64 -8.86
CA GLY A 78 2.85 -12.21 -7.48
C GLY A 78 2.52 -10.73 -7.22
N LEU A 79 2.60 -10.34 -5.94
CA LEU A 79 2.47 -8.92 -5.55
C LEU A 79 3.50 -8.04 -6.26
N SER A 80 3.06 -6.85 -6.67
CA SER A 80 3.98 -5.87 -7.27
C SER A 80 4.96 -5.35 -6.22
N GLY A 81 6.17 -4.97 -6.64
CA GLY A 81 7.15 -4.34 -5.74
C GLY A 81 6.63 -3.06 -5.10
N HIS A 82 5.73 -2.33 -5.76
CA HIS A 82 5.05 -1.17 -5.19
C HIS A 82 4.14 -1.59 -4.01
N THR A 83 3.31 -2.61 -4.22
CA THR A 83 2.40 -3.15 -3.19
C THR A 83 3.18 -3.64 -1.95
N ILE A 84 4.25 -4.42 -2.17
CA ILE A 84 5.14 -4.88 -1.09
C ILE A 84 5.71 -3.68 -0.31
N ASN A 85 6.19 -2.65 -1.01
CA ASN A 85 6.72 -1.46 -0.36
C ASN A 85 5.65 -0.67 0.40
N THR A 86 4.41 -0.63 -0.08
CA THR A 86 3.29 0.00 0.65
C THR A 86 3.08 -0.69 2.00
N TYR A 87 3.02 -2.03 2.03
CA TYR A 87 2.91 -2.77 3.29
C TYR A 87 4.09 -2.46 4.23
N LEU A 88 5.31 -2.59 3.74
CA LEU A 88 6.51 -2.42 4.58
C LEU A 88 6.69 -0.98 5.10
N ARG A 89 6.38 0.04 4.29
CA ARG A 89 6.42 1.44 4.74
C ARG A 89 5.38 1.71 5.82
N SER A 90 4.20 1.10 5.69
CA SER A 90 3.10 1.27 6.62
C SER A 90 3.38 0.58 7.96
N ILE A 91 3.92 -0.63 7.93
CA ILE A 91 4.38 -1.34 9.14
C ILE A 91 5.54 -0.58 9.79
N ARG A 92 6.51 -0.08 9.00
CA ARG A 92 7.60 0.73 9.52
C ARG A 92 7.08 1.98 10.24
N ALA A 93 6.06 2.65 9.70
CA ALA A 93 5.45 3.81 10.34
C ALA A 93 4.85 3.44 11.71
N PHE A 94 4.15 2.31 11.81
CA PHE A 94 3.63 1.81 13.08
C PHE A 94 4.74 1.52 14.10
N PHE A 95 5.80 0.81 13.72
CA PHE A 95 6.92 0.55 14.64
C PHE A 95 7.72 1.82 14.99
N SER A 96 7.78 2.80 14.10
CA SER A 96 8.40 4.10 14.41
C SER A 96 7.56 4.87 15.43
N TRP A 97 6.23 4.81 15.33
CA TRP A 97 5.32 5.36 16.33
C TRP A 97 5.48 4.65 17.69
N LEU A 98 5.60 3.31 17.71
CA LEU A 98 5.85 2.57 18.95
C LEU A 98 7.12 3.05 19.67
N VAL A 99 8.18 3.38 18.93
CA VAL A 99 9.40 3.95 19.50
C VAL A 99 9.16 5.37 20.00
N ALA A 100 8.45 6.20 19.24
CA ALA A 100 8.14 7.59 19.61
C ALA A 100 7.31 7.70 20.90
N GLU A 101 6.37 6.77 21.12
CA GLU A 101 5.56 6.68 22.35
C GLU A 101 6.26 5.93 23.50
N GLY A 102 7.47 5.42 23.29
CA GLY A 102 8.25 4.72 24.31
C GLY A 102 7.81 3.26 24.57
N PHE A 103 7.01 2.65 23.70
CA PHE A 103 6.69 1.22 23.79
C PHE A 103 7.86 0.31 23.37
N LEU A 104 8.77 0.83 22.55
CA LEU A 104 9.98 0.15 22.09
C LEU A 104 11.17 1.11 22.16
N GLU A 105 12.37 0.58 22.38
CA GLU A 105 13.60 1.37 22.34
C GLU A 105 14.13 1.55 20.90
N GLU A 106 13.98 0.50 20.08
CA GLU A 106 14.46 0.48 18.70
C GLU A 106 13.45 -0.18 17.75
N THR A 107 13.56 0.14 16.46
CA THR A 107 12.67 -0.43 15.43
C THR A 107 13.32 -1.63 14.74
N PRO A 108 12.59 -2.74 14.51
CA PRO A 108 13.14 -3.89 13.78
C PRO A 108 13.47 -3.59 12.31
N PHE A 109 13.08 -2.39 11.82
CA PHE A 109 13.28 -1.92 10.45
C PHE A 109 14.64 -1.27 10.19
N ASP A 110 15.43 -0.92 11.21
CA ASP A 110 16.68 -0.16 11.02
C ASP A 110 17.71 -0.90 10.15
N ARG A 111 17.70 -2.24 10.21
CA ARG A 111 18.60 -3.12 9.44
C ARG A 111 17.90 -3.83 8.27
N VAL A 112 16.70 -3.35 7.88
CA VAL A 112 15.91 -3.91 6.77
C VAL A 112 16.06 -3.02 5.54
N LYS A 113 16.72 -3.55 4.50
CA LYS A 113 16.73 -2.91 3.18
C LYS A 113 15.39 -3.18 2.48
N LEU A 114 14.56 -2.15 2.37
CA LEU A 114 13.33 -2.21 1.58
C LEU A 114 13.67 -2.52 0.10
N PRO A 115 12.93 -3.44 -0.56
CA PRO A 115 13.10 -3.68 -1.99
C PRO A 115 12.94 -2.38 -2.78
N ARG A 116 13.84 -2.07 -3.71
CA ARG A 116 13.60 -0.94 -4.63
C ARG A 116 12.40 -1.31 -5.51
N ALA A 117 11.32 -0.55 -5.42
CA ALA A 117 10.22 -0.71 -6.37
C ALA A 117 10.75 -0.35 -7.77
N PRO A 118 10.41 -1.14 -8.80
CA PRO A 118 10.70 -0.75 -10.18
C PRO A 118 10.03 0.60 -10.45
N LYS A 119 10.78 1.55 -11.04
CA LYS A 119 10.18 2.78 -11.55
C LYS A 119 9.27 2.39 -12.71
N LYS A 120 7.95 2.41 -12.49
CA LYS A 120 6.99 2.30 -13.58
C LYS A 120 7.06 3.60 -14.37
N VAL A 121 7.72 3.57 -15.53
CA VAL A 121 7.64 4.66 -16.50
C VAL A 121 6.24 4.59 -17.09
N ILE A 122 5.42 5.61 -16.82
CA ILE A 122 4.14 5.77 -17.48
C ILE A 122 4.47 6.49 -18.80
N PRO A 123 4.32 5.82 -19.96
CA PRO A 123 4.54 6.49 -21.23
C PRO A 123 3.51 7.61 -21.39
N THR A 124 3.97 8.78 -21.83
CA THR A 124 3.09 9.90 -22.18
C THR A 124 2.46 9.64 -23.54
N PHE A 125 1.24 10.14 -23.74
CA PHE A 125 0.59 10.07 -25.04
C PHE A 125 1.31 10.98 -26.05
N SER A 126 1.44 10.53 -27.29
CA SER A 126 1.84 11.39 -28.40
C SER A 126 0.65 12.24 -28.86
N THR A 127 0.93 13.36 -29.55
CA THR A 127 -0.13 14.20 -30.14
C THR A 127 -1.07 13.39 -31.05
N GLY A 128 -0.54 12.44 -31.82
CA GLY A 128 -1.36 11.57 -32.67
C GLY A 128 -2.28 10.64 -31.88
N GLN A 129 -1.81 10.08 -30.75
CA GLN A 129 -2.64 9.26 -29.88
C GLN A 129 -3.75 10.07 -29.20
N ILE A 130 -3.46 11.33 -28.82
CA ILE A 130 -4.46 12.25 -28.28
C ILE A 130 -5.53 12.56 -29.34
N GLN A 131 -5.11 12.85 -30.58
CA GLN A 131 -6.05 13.09 -31.69
C GLN A 131 -6.94 11.87 -31.96
N GLN A 132 -6.37 10.67 -31.95
CA GLN A 132 -7.14 9.42 -32.09
C GLN A 132 -8.13 9.22 -30.94
N LEU A 133 -7.73 9.50 -29.70
CA LEU A 133 -8.61 9.43 -28.54
C LEU A 133 -9.78 10.41 -28.64
N LEU A 134 -9.52 11.65 -29.05
CA LEU A 134 -10.57 12.66 -29.21
C LEU A 134 -11.51 12.34 -30.38
N ALA A 135 -11.01 11.74 -31.46
CA ALA A 135 -11.78 11.44 -32.66
C ALA A 135 -12.82 10.31 -32.48
N VAL A 136 -12.65 9.42 -31.49
CA VAL A 136 -13.60 8.32 -31.24
C VAL A 136 -14.81 8.75 -30.39
N ILE A 137 -14.81 9.97 -29.85
CA ILE A 137 -15.88 10.46 -28.99
C ILE A 137 -16.98 11.07 -29.85
N ASP A 138 -18.20 10.54 -29.75
CA ASP A 138 -19.37 11.12 -30.43
C ASP A 138 -19.83 12.41 -29.74
N THR A 139 -19.34 13.54 -30.23
CA THR A 139 -19.67 14.87 -29.73
C THR A 139 -21.09 15.34 -30.11
N THR A 140 -21.85 14.57 -30.90
CA THR A 140 -23.24 14.90 -31.22
C THR A 140 -24.21 14.51 -30.10
N SER A 141 -23.81 13.55 -29.26
CA SER A 141 -24.52 13.19 -28.04
C SER A 141 -24.11 14.09 -26.87
N ALA A 142 -25.05 14.40 -25.97
CA ALA A 142 -24.75 15.17 -24.76
C ALA A 142 -23.71 14.49 -23.85
N GLN A 143 -23.71 13.16 -23.78
CA GLN A 143 -22.76 12.38 -23.01
C GLN A 143 -21.35 12.44 -23.61
N GLY A 144 -21.23 12.21 -24.93
CA GLY A 144 -19.95 12.27 -25.60
C GLY A 144 -19.36 13.69 -25.63
N TYR A 145 -20.19 14.73 -25.77
CA TYR A 145 -19.71 16.11 -25.64
C TYR A 145 -19.15 16.40 -24.24
N ARG A 146 -19.81 15.93 -23.17
CA ARG A 146 -19.30 16.03 -21.80
C ARG A 146 -17.95 15.32 -21.65
N ASP A 147 -17.87 14.08 -22.11
CA ASP A 147 -16.66 13.25 -21.95
C ASP A 147 -15.48 13.84 -22.76
N TYR A 148 -15.76 14.41 -23.94
CA TYR A 148 -14.80 15.17 -24.74
C TYR A 148 -14.23 16.38 -23.98
N VAL A 149 -15.10 17.20 -23.37
CA VAL A 149 -14.69 18.38 -22.59
C VAL A 149 -13.89 17.97 -21.35
N ILE A 150 -14.27 16.89 -20.65
CA ILE A 150 -13.51 16.37 -19.51
C ILE A 150 -12.10 15.99 -19.94
N ILE A 151 -11.95 15.26 -21.05
CA ILE A 151 -10.64 14.85 -21.56
C ILE A 151 -9.79 16.06 -21.96
N LEU A 152 -10.37 17.05 -22.66
CA LEU A 152 -9.67 18.30 -22.97
C LEU A 152 -9.20 19.03 -21.70
N THR A 153 -10.06 19.11 -20.69
CA THR A 153 -9.72 19.77 -19.42
C THR A 153 -8.53 19.08 -18.74
N PHE A 154 -8.45 17.75 -18.76
CA PHE A 154 -7.32 17.01 -18.21
C PHE A 154 -6.03 17.10 -19.03
N LEU A 155 -6.13 17.43 -20.32
CA LEU A 155 -4.97 17.62 -21.19
C LEU A 155 -4.37 19.04 -21.08
N ASP A 156 -5.16 20.01 -20.60
CA ASP A 156 -4.77 21.42 -20.48
C ASP A 156 -3.97 21.74 -19.20
N THR A 157 -4.02 20.86 -18.18
CA THR A 157 -3.33 21.00 -16.88
C THR A 157 -1.99 20.27 -16.82
#